data_AF-D8GK16-F1
#
_entry.id   AF-D8GK16-F1
#
_cell.length_a   1.000
_cell.length_b   1.000
_cell.length_c   1.000
_cell.angle_alpha   90.00
_cell.angle_beta   90.00
_cell.angle_gamma   90.00
#
_symmetry.space_group_name_H-M   'P 1'
#
loop_
_entity.id
_entity.type
_entity.pdbx_description
1 polymer ?
#
loop_
_entity_poly.entity_id
_entity_poly.type
_entity_poly.pdbx_seq_one_letter_code
_entity_poly.pdbx_strand_id
1 'polypeptide(L)'
;MENFKYSINNISSQIFHIKKINSELKGLLEESKKCWKELKSTPNGLPNDLKHVVDNLFMIAFKDSAVKDKHINKFTYMLKALNPEDKAKIRDIKQIGVEVQRLNDKDTVIAKAVLTIIKEFKVVFYKELERRSKE
;
A
#
# COMPACT_ATOMS: atom_id res chain seq x y z
N MET A 1 -21.43 -10.06 -29.42
CA MET A 1 -21.71 -9.54 -28.06
C MET A 1 -20.89 -10.23 -26.96
N GLU A 2 -20.58 -11.54 -27.08
CA GLU A 2 -19.80 -12.30 -26.08
C GLU A 2 -18.44 -11.70 -25.70
N ASN A 3 -17.65 -11.21 -26.68
CA ASN A 3 -16.34 -10.61 -26.40
C ASN A 3 -16.39 -9.37 -25.51
N PHE A 4 -17.46 -8.57 -25.61
CA PHE A 4 -17.62 -7.39 -24.76
C PHE A 4 -18.00 -7.78 -23.34
N LYS A 5 -19.00 -8.66 -23.18
CA LYS A 5 -19.43 -9.15 -21.86
C LYS A 5 -18.28 -9.83 -21.11
N TYR A 6 -17.46 -10.63 -21.81
CA TYR A 6 -16.26 -11.23 -21.25
C TYR A 6 -15.23 -10.17 -20.82
N SER A 7 -14.98 -9.16 -21.66
CA SER A 7 -14.06 -8.06 -21.34
C SER A 7 -14.51 -7.28 -20.10
N ILE A 8 -15.80 -6.95 -20.00
CA ILE A 8 -16.38 -6.28 -18.83
C ILE A 8 -16.25 -7.12 -17.56
N ASN A 9 -16.56 -8.42 -17.65
CA ASN A 9 -16.45 -9.33 -16.51
C ASN A 9 -14.99 -9.45 -16.03
N ASN A 10 -14.05 -9.56 -16.96
CA ASN A 10 -12.63 -9.60 -16.63
C ASN A 10 -12.16 -8.31 -15.95
N ILE A 11 -12.50 -7.15 -16.51
CA ILE A 11 -12.16 -5.85 -15.91
C ILE A 11 -12.83 -5.70 -14.52
N SER A 12 -14.08 -6.13 -14.38
CA SER A 12 -14.82 -6.09 -13.12
C SER A 12 -14.15 -6.95 -12.04
N SER A 13 -13.72 -8.16 -12.40
CA SER A 13 -12.95 -9.05 -11.53
C SER A 13 -11.61 -8.43 -11.12
N GLN A 14 -10.88 -7.84 -12.07
CA GLN A 14 -9.62 -7.15 -11.78
C GLN A 14 -9.80 -6.02 -10.76
N ILE A 15 -10.87 -5.23 -10.84
CA ILE A 15 -11.15 -4.17 -9.85
C ILE A 15 -11.45 -4.74 -8.49
N PHE A 16 -12.23 -5.81 -8.44
CA PHE A 16 -12.53 -6.46 -7.18
C PHE A 16 -11.24 -6.91 -6.49
N HIS A 17 -10.32 -7.52 -7.24
CA HIS A 17 -8.99 -7.89 -6.74
C HIS A 17 -8.17 -6.67 -6.31
N ILE A 18 -8.13 -5.60 -7.11
CA ILE A 18 -7.42 -4.36 -6.78
C ILE A 18 -7.96 -3.73 -5.48
N LYS A 19 -9.29 -3.69 -5.31
CA LYS A 19 -9.93 -3.18 -4.09
C LYS A 19 -9.53 -3.98 -2.87
N LYS A 20 -9.56 -5.31 -2.99
CA LYS A 20 -9.17 -6.23 -1.92
C LYS A 20 -7.71 -6.01 -1.52
N ILE A 21 -6.79 -6.04 -2.49
CA ILE A 21 -5.35 -5.82 -2.25
C ILE A 21 -5.09 -4.45 -1.62
N ASN A 22 -5.73 -3.38 -2.12
CA ASN A 22 -5.57 -2.04 -1.57
C ASN A 22 -6.05 -1.97 -0.10
N SER A 23 -7.17 -2.63 0.22
CA SER A 23 -7.68 -2.71 1.58
C SER A 23 -6.74 -3.48 2.52
N GLU A 24 -6.22 -4.63 2.06
CA GLU A 24 -5.28 -5.44 2.84
C GLU A 24 -3.97 -4.70 3.09
N LEU A 25 -3.40 -4.05 2.06
CA LEU A 25 -2.20 -3.21 2.19
C LEU A 25 -2.40 -2.04 3.16
N LYS A 26 -3.58 -1.40 3.13
CA LYS A 26 -3.91 -0.33 4.07
C LYS A 26 -3.93 -0.83 5.51
N GLY A 27 -4.49 -2.02 5.74
CA GLY A 27 -4.44 -2.68 7.05
C GLY A 27 -3.01 -2.92 7.53
N LEU A 28 -2.17 -3.53 6.68
CA LEU A 28 -0.77 -3.81 6.99
C LEU A 28 0.05 -2.54 7.25
N LEU A 29 -0.19 -1.46 6.50
CA LEU A 29 0.48 -0.17 6.71
C LEU A 29 0.07 0.46 8.05
N GLU A 30 -1.20 0.39 8.43
CA GLU A 30 -1.67 0.89 9.72
C GLU A 30 -1.13 0.08 10.90
N GLU A 31 -1.06 -1.25 10.77
CA GLU A 31 -0.41 -2.11 11.77
C GLU A 31 1.08 -1.79 11.91
N SER A 32 1.79 -1.66 10.78
CA SER A 32 3.21 -1.28 10.76
C SER A 32 3.43 0.08 11.41
N LYS A 33 2.53 1.05 11.17
CA LYS A 33 2.57 2.38 11.78
C LYS A 33 2.37 2.34 13.29
N LYS A 34 1.47 1.48 13.79
CA LYS A 34 1.29 1.27 15.23
C LYS A 34 2.56 0.73 15.87
N CYS A 35 3.14 -0.34 15.31
CA CYS A 35 4.42 -0.88 15.79
C CYS A 35 5.55 0.15 15.74
N TRP A 36 5.61 0.96 14.68
CA TRP A 36 6.59 2.03 14.55
C TRP A 36 6.43 3.09 15.65
N LYS A 37 5.21 3.49 16.01
CA LYS A 37 4.96 4.45 17.10
C LYS A 37 5.49 3.94 18.44
N GLU A 38 5.24 2.69 18.77
CA GLU A 38 5.73 2.04 20.00
C GLU A 38 7.27 2.01 20.04
N LEU A 39 7.88 1.63 18.92
CA LEU A 39 9.34 1.59 18.81
C LEU A 39 9.95 3.00 18.91
N LYS A 40 9.36 3.98 18.22
CA LYS A 40 9.80 5.39 18.21
C LYS A 40 9.71 6.04 19.59
N SER A 41 8.75 5.66 20.41
CA SER A 41 8.57 6.17 21.78
C SER A 41 9.53 5.56 22.80
N THR A 42 10.31 4.54 22.42
CA THR A 42 11.25 3.89 23.34
C THR A 42 12.47 4.79 23.59
N PRO A 43 12.86 5.06 24.85
CA PRO A 43 14.01 5.90 25.16
C PRO A 43 15.31 5.31 24.60
N ASN A 44 16.18 6.16 24.02
CA ASN A 44 17.55 5.84 23.59
C ASN A 44 17.75 4.79 22.47
N GLY A 45 16.73 4.41 21.70
CA GLY A 45 16.85 3.28 20.76
C GLY A 45 17.17 3.58 19.28
N LEU A 46 16.88 4.78 18.78
CA LEU A 46 16.80 5.02 17.33
C LEU A 46 17.47 6.34 16.87
N PRO A 47 18.35 6.30 15.85
CA PRO A 47 18.86 7.50 15.20
C PRO A 47 17.74 8.38 14.64
N ASN A 48 17.86 9.71 14.78
CA ASN A 48 16.84 10.64 14.31
C ASN A 48 16.64 10.59 12.79
N ASP A 49 17.72 10.43 12.01
CA ASP A 49 17.63 10.33 10.55
C ASP A 49 16.78 9.13 10.11
N LEU A 50 16.95 8.00 10.80
CA LEU A 50 16.12 6.82 10.54
C LEU A 50 14.66 7.09 10.88
N LYS A 51 14.39 7.81 11.98
CA LYS A 51 13.01 8.17 12.32
C LYS A 51 12.37 8.99 11.21
N HIS A 52 13.11 9.97 10.68
CA HIS A 52 12.67 10.78 9.54
C HIS A 52 12.46 9.96 8.27
N VAL A 53 13.36 9.01 7.96
CA VAL A 53 13.21 8.12 6.79
C VAL A 53 11.94 7.29 6.90
N VAL A 54 11.69 6.63 8.04
CA VAL A 54 10.50 5.80 8.24
C VAL A 54 9.22 6.64 8.22
N ASP A 55 9.22 7.81 8.88
CA ASP A 55 8.08 8.72 8.87
C ASP A 55 7.77 9.21 7.44
N ASN A 56 8.80 9.52 6.63
CA ASN A 56 8.64 9.93 5.23
C ASN A 56 8.08 8.79 4.37
N LEU A 57 8.54 7.55 4.59
CA LEU A 57 8.01 6.37 3.90
C LEU A 57 6.51 6.19 4.18
N PHE A 58 6.09 6.33 5.45
CA PHE A 58 4.67 6.31 5.79
C PHE A 58 3.89 7.46 5.13
N MET A 59 4.43 8.68 5.17
CA MET A 59 3.79 9.84 4.53
C MET A 59 3.55 9.59 3.03
N ILE A 60 4.52 9.02 2.32
CA ILE A 60 4.40 8.65 0.91
C ILE A 60 3.29 7.62 0.72
N ALA A 61 3.30 6.52 1.48
CA ALA A 61 2.31 5.44 1.34
C ALA A 61 0.87 5.92 1.63
N PHE A 62 0.67 6.73 2.68
CA PHE A 62 -0.66 7.27 3.01
C PHE A 62 -1.15 8.32 2.01
N LYS A 63 -0.23 9.12 1.42
CA LYS A 63 -0.58 10.04 0.34
C LYS A 63 -1.03 9.28 -0.91
N ASP A 64 -0.31 8.23 -1.28
CA ASP A 64 -0.62 7.40 -2.44
C ASP A 64 -1.93 6.61 -2.23
N SER A 65 -2.27 6.23 -0.99
CA SER A 65 -3.56 5.61 -0.64
C SER A 65 -4.77 6.47 -1.07
N ALA A 66 -4.75 7.78 -0.80
CA ALA A 66 -5.84 8.68 -1.21
C ALA A 66 -5.97 8.78 -2.75
N VAL A 67 -4.84 8.78 -3.45
CA VAL A 67 -4.80 8.80 -4.92
C VAL A 67 -5.36 7.48 -5.49
N LYS A 68 -4.99 6.34 -4.90
CA LYS A 68 -5.54 5.03 -5.28
C LYS A 68 -7.05 4.95 -5.07
N ASP A 69 -7.56 5.39 -3.93
CA ASP A 69 -9.01 5.38 -3.66
C ASP A 69 -9.78 6.22 -4.69
N LYS A 70 -9.24 7.39 -5.06
CA LYS A 70 -9.80 8.22 -6.15
C LYS A 70 -9.80 7.48 -7.49
N HIS A 71 -8.71 6.82 -7.86
CA HIS A 71 -8.63 6.07 -9.11
C HIS A 71 -9.57 4.87 -9.14
N ILE A 72 -9.66 4.09 -8.05
CA ILE A 72 -10.58 2.95 -7.90
C ILE A 72 -12.04 3.40 -8.00
N ASN A 73 -12.39 4.55 -7.41
CA ASN A 73 -13.72 5.13 -7.50
C ASN A 73 -14.04 5.60 -8.92
N LYS A 74 -13.11 6.31 -9.57
CA LYS A 74 -13.24 6.70 -10.99
C LYS A 74 -13.45 5.47 -11.87
N PHE A 75 -12.70 4.40 -11.61
CA PHE A 75 -12.82 3.13 -12.30
C PHE A 75 -14.22 2.52 -12.19
N THR A 76 -14.70 2.41 -10.96
CA THR A 76 -16.01 1.84 -10.64
C THR A 76 -17.12 2.62 -11.34
N TYR A 77 -16.99 3.94 -11.41
CA TYR A 77 -17.92 4.81 -12.13
C TYR A 77 -17.86 4.60 -13.64
N MET A 78 -16.68 4.64 -14.24
CA MET A 78 -16.50 4.48 -15.69
C MET A 78 -17.03 3.14 -16.20
N LEU A 79 -16.90 2.07 -15.41
CA LEU A 79 -17.38 0.75 -15.76
C LEU A 79 -18.91 0.64 -15.76
N LYS A 80 -19.58 1.33 -14.83
CA LYS A 80 -21.05 1.40 -14.79
C LYS A 80 -21.64 2.15 -15.98
N ALA A 81 -20.87 3.07 -16.56
CA ALA A 81 -21.27 3.92 -17.69
C ALA A 81 -20.67 3.46 -19.03
N LEU A 82 -20.17 2.22 -19.12
CA LEU A 82 -19.44 1.72 -20.27
C LEU A 82 -20.40 1.07 -21.28
N ASN A 83 -20.41 1.58 -22.52
CA ASN A 83 -21.11 0.95 -23.63
C ASN A 83 -20.18 0.07 -24.47
N PRO A 84 -20.71 -0.94 -25.18
CA PRO A 84 -19.91 -1.83 -26.04
C PRO A 84 -19.04 -1.14 -27.08
N GLU A 85 -19.45 0.05 -27.51
CA GLU A 85 -18.81 0.82 -28.57
C GLU A 85 -17.73 1.79 -28.04
N ASP A 86 -17.65 1.99 -26.72
CA ASP A 86 -16.78 2.96 -26.07
C ASP A 86 -15.32 2.48 -25.96
N LYS A 87 -14.69 2.17 -27.10
CA LYS A 87 -13.30 1.64 -27.18
C LYS A 87 -12.28 2.54 -26.47
N ALA A 88 -12.47 3.86 -26.50
CA ALA A 88 -11.61 4.82 -25.79
C ALA A 88 -11.73 4.66 -24.27
N LYS A 89 -12.96 4.62 -23.72
CA LYS A 89 -13.17 4.42 -22.29
C LYS A 89 -12.64 3.07 -21.81
N ILE A 90 -12.77 2.01 -22.62
CA ILE A 90 -12.20 0.69 -22.30
C ILE A 90 -10.66 0.77 -22.18
N ARG A 91 -9.99 1.54 -23.06
CA ARG A 91 -8.54 1.77 -22.98
C ARG A 91 -8.16 2.56 -21.73
N ASP A 92 -8.88 3.64 -21.44
CA ASP A 92 -8.64 4.49 -20.26
C ASP A 92 -8.81 3.68 -18.96
N ILE A 93 -9.83 2.85 -18.90
CA ILE A 93 -10.04 1.88 -17.82
C ILE A 93 -8.81 0.97 -17.70
N LYS A 94 -8.33 0.33 -18.77
CA LYS A 94 -7.12 -0.51 -18.66
C LYS A 94 -5.91 0.26 -18.14
N GLN A 95 -5.69 1.50 -18.60
CA GLN A 95 -4.56 2.33 -18.18
C GLN A 95 -4.62 2.71 -16.70
N ILE A 96 -5.79 3.15 -16.20
CA ILE A 96 -5.95 3.46 -14.77
C ILE A 96 -5.68 2.20 -13.92
N GLY A 97 -5.97 1.00 -14.45
CA GLY A 97 -5.79 -0.26 -13.74
C GLY A 97 -4.30 -0.55 -13.52
N VAL A 98 -3.49 -0.31 -14.56
CA VAL A 98 -2.03 -0.37 -14.49
C VAL A 98 -1.47 0.66 -13.51
N GLU A 99 -2.00 1.88 -13.50
CA GLU A 99 -1.57 2.93 -12.56
C GLU A 99 -1.85 2.54 -11.10
N VAL A 100 -3.04 2.03 -10.80
CA VAL A 100 -3.38 1.58 -9.44
C VAL A 100 -2.51 0.39 -9.02
N GLN A 101 -2.26 -0.56 -9.93
CA GLN A 101 -1.38 -1.69 -9.66
C GLN A 101 0.04 -1.21 -9.30
N ARG A 102 0.60 -0.28 -10.09
CA ARG A 102 1.91 0.29 -9.82
C ARG A 102 1.99 1.00 -8.46
N LEU A 103 0.94 1.70 -8.06
CA LEU A 103 0.86 2.33 -6.74
C LEU A 103 0.78 1.27 -5.61
N ASN A 104 0.07 0.17 -5.81
CA ASN A 104 0.03 -0.96 -4.86
C ASN A 104 1.39 -1.66 -4.72
N ASP A 105 2.12 -1.82 -5.81
CA ASP A 105 3.46 -2.43 -5.79
C ASP A 105 4.43 -1.53 -5.00
N LYS A 106 4.34 -0.20 -5.18
CA LYS A 106 5.12 0.77 -4.40
C LYS A 106 4.81 0.69 -2.91
N ASP A 107 3.54 0.63 -2.51
CA ASP A 107 3.15 0.47 -1.11
C ASP A 107 3.65 -0.86 -0.52
N THR A 108 3.65 -1.93 -1.32
CA THR A 108 4.19 -3.23 -0.91
C THR A 108 5.68 -3.13 -0.60
N VAL A 109 6.45 -2.44 -1.45
CA VAL A 109 7.88 -2.20 -1.21
C VAL A 109 8.10 -1.37 0.05
N ILE A 110 7.32 -0.31 0.24
CA ILE A 110 7.38 0.54 1.45
C ILE A 110 7.07 -0.28 2.71
N ALA A 111 5.96 -1.04 2.70
CA ALA A 111 5.56 -1.86 3.84
C ALA A 111 6.64 -2.90 4.19
N LYS A 112 7.22 -3.58 3.19
CA LYS A 112 8.34 -4.50 3.40
C LYS A 112 9.57 -3.80 3.98
N ALA A 113 9.96 -2.65 3.44
CA ALA A 113 11.11 -1.90 3.92
C ALA A 113 10.93 -1.47 5.40
N VAL A 114 9.77 -0.92 5.73
CA VAL A 114 9.44 -0.52 7.10
C VAL A 114 9.42 -1.72 8.05
N LEU A 115 8.79 -2.83 7.66
CA LEU A 115 8.76 -4.04 8.48
C LEU A 115 10.16 -4.61 8.72
N THR A 116 11.02 -4.60 7.70
CA THR A 116 12.43 -5.00 7.84
C THR A 116 13.16 -4.10 8.83
N ILE A 117 13.03 -2.77 8.70
CA ILE A 117 13.61 -1.82 9.64
C ILE A 117 13.13 -2.11 11.07
N ILE A 118 11.82 -2.27 11.28
CA ILE A 118 11.26 -2.58 12.60
C ILE A 118 11.84 -3.89 13.17
N LYS A 119 11.96 -4.94 12.34
CA LYS A 119 12.53 -6.24 12.76
C LYS A 119 13.98 -6.12 13.17
N GLU A 120 14.82 -5.50 12.34
CA GLU A 120 16.25 -5.31 12.63
C GLU A 120 16.44 -4.53 13.94
N PHE A 121 15.67 -3.46 14.15
CA PHE A 121 15.76 -2.69 15.39
C PHE A 121 15.27 -3.43 16.62
N LYS A 122 14.21 -4.25 16.51
CA LYS A 122 13.80 -5.11 17.63
C LYS A 122 14.93 -6.06 18.02
N VAL A 123 15.61 -6.68 17.05
CA VAL A 123 16.75 -7.58 17.33
C VAL A 123 17.88 -6.84 18.04
N VAL A 124 18.27 -5.65 17.56
CA VAL A 124 19.32 -4.83 18.19
C VAL A 124 18.91 -4.40 19.60
N PHE A 125 17.67 -3.96 19.78
CA PHE A 125 17.13 -3.52 21.07
C PHE A 125 17.10 -4.65 22.10
N TYR A 126 16.63 -5.84 21.74
CA TYR A 126 16.62 -6.99 22.66
C TYR A 126 18.03 -7.43 23.06
N LYS A 127 18.98 -7.45 22.11
CA LYS A 127 20.39 -7.75 22.42
C LYS A 127 20.99 -6.76 23.42
N GLU A 128 20.70 -5.47 23.26
CA GLU A 128 21.18 -4.42 24.17
C GLU A 128 20.53 -4.53 25.57
N LEU A 129 19.24 -4.86 25.65
CA LEU A 129 18.57 -5.13 26.92
C LEU A 129 19.16 -6.34 27.65
N GLU A 130 19.39 -7.44 26.93
CA GLU A 130 20.06 -8.62 27.50
C GLU A 130 21.47 -8.30 28.02
N ARG A 131 22.24 -7.50 27.28
CA ARG A 131 23.57 -7.05 27.73
C ARG A 131 23.49 -6.30 29.06
N ARG A 132 22.60 -5.31 29.16
CA ARG A 132 22.40 -4.51 30.38
C ARG A 132 21.86 -5.30 31.56
N SER A 133 21.12 -6.39 31.32
CA SER A 133 20.64 -7.28 32.39
C SER A 133 21.73 -8.16 33.01
N LYS A 134 22.90 -8.26 32.36
CA LYS A 134 24.06 -9.05 32.81
C LYS A 134 25.17 -8.21 33.42
N GLU A 135 25.04 -6.87 33.37
CA GLU A 135 25.91 -5.88 34.03
C GLU A 135 25.32 -5.51 35.40
#